data_AF-A0A3P7J6H0-F1
#
_entry.id   AF-A0A3P7J6H0-F1
#
_cell.length_a   1.000
_cell.length_b   1.000
_cell.length_c   1.000
_cell.angle_alpha   90.00
_cell.angle_beta   90.00
_cell.angle_gamma   90.00
#
_symmetry.space_group_name_H-M   'P 1'
#
loop_
_entity.id
_entity.type
_entity.pdbx_description
1 polymer ?
#
loop_
_entity_poly.entity_id
_entity_poly.type
_entity_poly.pdbx_seq_one_letter_code
_entity_poly.pdbx_strand_id
1 'polypeptide(L)'
;MSHTLKTFKRVLETRLRAIIELPSNQCGFVKGAGAADAIHTVRVVTEKYRERREFHAAFLNMEKASDKVLYDVIWWALRKQMVPEVYIQWIKMIYHGTTSHVQTADCQNHSA
;
A
#
# COMPACT_ATOMS: atom_id res chain seq x y z
N MET A 1 -13.33 -15.05 -1.61
CA MET A 1 -13.68 -14.04 -0.59
C MET A 1 -15.16 -13.71 -0.69
N SER A 2 -15.93 -13.86 0.40
CA SER A 2 -17.36 -13.53 0.46
C SER A 2 -17.64 -12.05 0.13
N HIS A 3 -18.76 -11.76 -0.54
CA HIS A 3 -19.21 -10.40 -0.84
C HIS A 3 -19.32 -9.53 0.42
N THR A 4 -19.75 -10.12 1.54
CA THR A 4 -19.87 -9.45 2.83
C THR A 4 -18.52 -8.94 3.34
N LEU A 5 -17.45 -9.73 3.18
CA LEU A 5 -16.09 -9.34 3.61
C LEU A 5 -15.55 -8.17 2.77
N LYS A 6 -15.85 -8.13 1.46
CA LYS A 6 -15.47 -7.01 0.59
C LYS A 6 -16.14 -5.71 1.03
N THR A 7 -17.45 -5.77 1.33
CA THR A 7 -18.19 -4.61 1.84
C THR A 7 -17.65 -4.15 3.19
N PHE A 8 -17.39 -5.07 4.11
CA PHE A 8 -16.82 -4.76 5.42
C PHE A 8 -15.45 -4.08 5.31
N LYS A 9 -14.55 -4.61 4.46
CA LYS A 9 -13.23 -4.00 4.19
C LYS A 9 -13.37 -2.57 3.70
N ARG A 10 -14.32 -2.29 2.79
CA ARG A 10 -14.55 -0.93 2.25
C ARG A 10 -15.03 0.05 3.32
N VAL A 11 -15.92 -0.39 4.21
CA VAL A 11 -16.39 0.44 5.34
C VAL A 11 -15.24 0.75 6.30
N LEU A 12 -14.44 -0.26 6.62
CA LEU A 12 -13.29 -0.12 7.50
C LEU A 12 -12.24 0.83 6.90
N GLU A 13 -11.90 0.67 5.61
CA GLU A 13 -10.99 1.56 4.88
C GLU A 13 -11.47 3.02 4.95
N THR A 14 -12.76 3.26 4.69
CA THR A 14 -13.35 4.60 4.73
C THR A 14 -13.19 5.25 6.10
N ARG A 15 -13.39 4.48 7.18
CA ARG A 15 -13.22 4.97 8.56
C ARG A 15 -11.75 5.23 8.89
N LEU A 16 -10.85 4.36 8.46
CA LEU A 16 -9.41 4.53 8.69
C LEU A 16 -8.87 5.77 7.96
N ARG A 17 -9.33 6.05 6.74
CA ARG A 17 -8.94 7.27 6.01
C ARG A 17 -9.37 8.58 6.71
N ALA A 18 -10.38 8.53 7.56
CA ALA A 18 -10.79 9.70 8.35
C ALA A 18 -9.91 9.91 9.60
N ILE A 19 -9.10 8.92 9.97
CA ILE A 19 -8.25 8.95 11.17
C ILE A 19 -6.77 9.12 10.78
N ILE A 20 -6.35 8.42 9.73
CA ILE A 20 -4.95 8.37 9.30
C ILE A 20 -4.71 9.47 8.27
N GLU A 21 -3.84 10.41 8.62
CA GLU A 21 -3.32 11.39 7.67
C GLU A 21 -2.17 10.77 6.87
N LEU A 22 -2.32 10.77 5.54
CA LEU A 22 -1.26 10.32 4.64
C LEU A 22 -0.35 11.51 4.30
N PRO A 23 0.97 11.30 4.21
CA PRO A 23 1.89 12.38 3.89
C PRO A 23 1.63 12.90 2.47
N SER A 24 1.79 14.22 2.29
CA SER A 24 1.43 14.92 1.05
C SER A 24 2.23 14.49 -0.19
N ASN A 25 3.39 13.88 0.02
CA ASN A 25 4.24 13.33 -1.04
C ASN A 25 3.91 11.87 -1.41
N GLN A 26 2.90 11.27 -0.78
CA GLN A 26 2.47 9.91 -1.11
C GLN A 26 1.51 9.93 -2.30
N CYS A 27 1.93 9.33 -3.41
CA CYS A 27 1.08 9.18 -4.59
C CYS A 27 0.41 7.80 -4.67
N GLY A 28 0.88 6.81 -3.90
CA GLY A 28 0.30 5.46 -3.87
C GLY A 28 -0.82 5.35 -2.83
N PHE A 29 -1.92 4.66 -3.16
CA PHE A 29 -3.08 4.44 -2.28
C PHE A 29 -3.82 5.71 -1.80
N VAL A 30 -3.51 6.86 -2.42
CA VAL A 30 -4.21 8.13 -2.23
C VAL A 30 -5.25 8.30 -3.34
N LYS A 31 -6.47 8.70 -2.98
CA LYS A 31 -7.52 8.93 -3.98
C LYS A 31 -7.15 10.14 -4.84
N GLY A 32 -7.11 9.98 -6.15
CA GLY A 32 -6.81 11.06 -7.09
C GLY A 32 -5.32 11.34 -7.30
N ALA A 33 -4.43 10.54 -6.70
CA ALA A 33 -3.01 10.53 -7.01
C ALA A 33 -2.61 9.13 -7.48
N GLY A 34 -1.72 9.06 -8.48
CA GLY A 34 -1.23 7.81 -9.03
C GLY A 34 0.26 7.86 -9.38
N ALA A 35 0.76 6.76 -9.93
CA ALA A 35 2.15 6.65 -10.36
C ALA A 35 2.52 7.72 -11.40
N ALA A 36 1.58 8.09 -12.28
CA ALA A 36 1.78 9.14 -13.27
C ALA A 36 2.09 10.50 -12.63
N ASP A 37 1.37 10.87 -11.55
CA ASP A 37 1.60 12.13 -10.84
C ASP A 37 2.97 12.15 -10.14
N ALA A 38 3.38 11.00 -9.58
CA ALA A 38 4.71 10.84 -8.99
C ALA A 38 5.82 11.00 -10.05
N ILE A 39 5.68 10.32 -11.19
CA ILE A 39 6.64 10.41 -12.31
C ILE A 39 6.73 11.84 -12.82
N HIS A 40 5.57 12.49 -13.00
CA HIS A 40 5.52 13.87 -13.44
C HIS A 40 6.22 14.81 -12.45
N THR A 41 5.97 14.65 -11.16
CA THR A 41 6.62 15.44 -10.11
C THR A 41 8.15 15.29 -10.15
N VAL A 42 8.65 14.06 -10.24
CA VAL A 42 10.10 13.78 -10.35
C VAL A 42 10.68 14.43 -11.61
N ARG A 43 9.96 14.37 -12.73
CA ARG A 43 10.39 15.00 -13.98
C ARG A 43 10.48 16.52 -13.85
N VAL A 44 9.45 17.18 -13.31
CA VAL A 44 9.43 18.64 -13.09
C VAL A 44 10.58 19.07 -12.18
N VAL A 45 10.82 18.32 -11.09
CA VAL A 45 11.95 18.57 -10.19
C VAL A 45 13.27 18.42 -10.93
N THR A 46 13.47 17.33 -11.67
CA THR A 46 14.70 17.08 -12.43
C THR A 46 14.97 18.18 -13.46
N GLU A 47 13.95 18.63 -14.18
CA GLU A 47 14.05 19.72 -15.16
C GLU A 47 14.41 21.06 -14.49
N LYS A 48 13.83 21.38 -13.32
CA LYS A 48 14.13 22.61 -12.57
C LYS A 48 15.57 22.69 -12.07
N TYR A 49 16.18 21.55 -11.75
CA TYR A 49 17.56 21.48 -11.27
C TYR A 49 18.57 21.19 -12.38
N ARG A 50 18.15 21.12 -13.65
CA ARG A 50 19.03 20.83 -14.79
C ARG A 50 20.16 21.86 -14.97
N GLU A 51 19.92 23.12 -14.61
CA GLU A 51 20.90 24.21 -14.72
C GLU A 51 21.79 24.35 -13.47
N ARG A 52 21.40 23.73 -12.36
CA ARG A 52 22.20 23.69 -11.12
C ARG A 52 23.01 22.40 -11.14
N ARG A 53 24.33 22.50 -11.02
CA ARG A 53 25.19 21.31 -11.02
C ARG A 53 24.80 20.40 -9.84
N GLU A 54 24.53 19.14 -10.19
CA GLU A 54 24.33 17.96 -9.32
C GLU A 54 22.93 17.80 -8.68
N PHE A 55 22.00 17.18 -9.43
CA PHE A 55 20.79 16.55 -8.89
C PHE A 55 21.03 15.05 -8.72
N HIS A 56 21.04 14.56 -7.48
CA HIS A 56 21.11 13.13 -7.17
C HIS A 56 19.75 12.62 -6.71
N ALA A 57 19.26 11.56 -7.34
CA ALA A 57 18.04 10.87 -6.96
C ALA A 57 18.34 9.41 -6.60
N ALA A 58 17.71 8.91 -5.54
CA ALA A 58 17.76 7.50 -5.14
C ALA A 58 16.36 6.91 -5.19
N PHE A 59 16.22 5.77 -5.88
CA PHE A 59 14.96 5.03 -5.95
C PHE A 59 15.03 3.83 -5.01
N LEU A 60 14.21 3.84 -3.96
CA LEU A 60 14.08 2.72 -3.03
C LEU A 60 12.90 1.85 -3.46
N ASN A 61 13.19 0.69 -4.06
CA ASN A 61 12.16 -0.31 -4.33
C ASN A 61 12.03 -1.24 -3.12
N MET A 62 10.87 -1.22 -2.48
CA MET A 62 10.53 -2.06 -1.32
C MET A 62 9.82 -3.35 -1.74
N GLU A 63 10.27 -3.98 -2.82
CA GLU A 63 9.62 -5.16 -3.43
C GLU A 63 9.38 -6.31 -2.44
N LYS A 64 10.27 -6.49 -1.47
CA LYS A 64 10.13 -7.51 -0.41
C LYS A 64 9.50 -7.00 0.88
N ALA A 65 9.18 -5.70 0.98
CA ALA A 65 8.67 -5.16 2.24
C ALA A 65 7.24 -5.61 2.48
N SER A 66 6.38 -5.65 1.45
CA SER A 66 4.97 -6.08 1.59
C SER A 66 4.83 -7.51 2.10
N ASP A 67 5.73 -8.41 1.70
CA ASP A 67 5.68 -9.82 2.09
C ASP A 67 6.36 -10.08 3.45
N LYS A 68 7.21 -9.14 3.90
CA LYS A 68 8.03 -9.29 5.12
C LYS A 68 7.60 -8.36 6.25
N VAL A 69 6.53 -7.58 6.10
CA VAL A 69 6.06 -6.74 7.20
C VAL A 69 5.61 -7.65 8.36
N LEU A 70 6.30 -7.56 9.49
CA LEU A 70 5.87 -8.23 10.71
C LEU A 70 4.54 -7.62 11.17
N TYR A 71 3.56 -8.46 11.48
CA TYR A 71 2.24 -8.02 11.95
C TYR A 71 2.31 -7.06 13.13
N ASP A 72 3.27 -7.27 14.05
CA ASP A 72 3.48 -6.39 15.20
C ASP A 72 3.83 -4.95 14.83
N VAL A 73 4.59 -4.77 13.74
CA VAL A 73 4.93 -3.44 13.21
C VAL A 73 3.68 -2.75 12.66
N ILE A 74 2.77 -3.49 12.03
CA ILE A 74 1.48 -2.97 11.54
C ILE A 74 0.62 -2.51 12.73
N TRP A 75 0.49 -3.34 13.77
CA TRP A 75 -0.30 -2.99 14.96
C TRP A 75 0.30 -1.80 15.70
N TRP A 76 1.62 -1.74 15.82
CA TRP A 76 2.32 -0.61 16.39
C TRP A 76 2.07 0.68 15.59
N ALA A 77 2.19 0.62 14.26
CA ALA A 77 1.98 1.78 13.39
C ALA A 77 0.54 2.32 13.48
N LEU A 78 -0.47 1.43 13.50
CA LEU A 78 -1.87 1.84 13.64
C LEU A 78 -2.15 2.52 14.98
N ARG A 79 -1.55 2.03 16.08
CA ARG A 79 -1.68 2.69 17.39
C ARG A 79 -1.00 4.05 17.42
N LYS A 80 0.15 4.20 16.74
CA LYS A 80 0.84 5.49 16.59
C LYS A 80 0.00 6.51 15.83
N GLN A 81 -0.82 6.05 14.88
CA GLN A 81 -1.78 6.86 14.15
C GLN A 81 -3.11 7.05 14.90
N MET A 82 -3.15 6.78 16.21
CA MET A 82 -4.33 6.97 17.07
C MET A 82 -5.58 6.19 16.63
N VAL A 83 -5.40 5.08 15.91
CA VAL A 83 -6.50 4.21 15.51
C VAL A 83 -7.07 3.51 16.74
N PRO A 84 -8.40 3.57 16.99
CA PRO A 84 -9.04 2.86 18.09
C PRO A 84 -8.75 1.35 18.08
N GLU A 85 -8.50 0.77 19.27
CA GLU A 85 -8.12 -0.65 19.40
C GLU A 85 -9.18 -1.59 18.84
N VAL A 86 -10.47 -1.21 18.88
CA VAL A 86 -11.56 -1.96 18.25
C VAL A 86 -11.35 -2.16 16.75
N TYR A 87 -10.84 -1.15 16.03
CA TYR A 87 -10.54 -1.27 14.61
C TYR A 87 -9.31 -2.14 14.38
N ILE A 88 -8.29 -2.02 15.22
CA ILE A 88 -7.09 -2.88 15.15
C ILE A 88 -7.48 -4.35 15.32
N GLN A 89 -8.38 -4.67 16.27
CA GLN A 89 -8.90 -6.03 16.44
C GLN A 89 -9.65 -6.54 15.21
N TRP A 90 -10.51 -5.72 14.59
CA TRP A 90 -11.20 -6.09 13.36
C TRP A 90 -10.23 -6.34 12.19
N ILE A 91 -9.18 -5.52 12.07
CA ILE A 91 -8.13 -5.74 11.05
C ILE A 91 -7.42 -7.08 11.32
N LYS A 92 -7.02 -7.36 12.56
CA LYS A 92 -6.43 -8.66 12.94
C LYS A 92 -7.32 -9.84 12.53
N MET A 93 -8.62 -9.75 12.80
CA MET A 93 -9.58 -10.80 12.40
C MET A 93 -9.62 -11.02 10.89
N ILE A 94 -9.56 -9.94 10.10
CA ILE A 94 -9.50 -10.03 8.64
C ILE A 94 -8.25 -10.78 8.19
N TYR A 95 -7.08 -10.50 8.79
CA TYR A 95 -5.81 -11.15 8.42
C TYR A 95 -5.75 -12.62 8.84
N HIS A 96 -6.26 -12.97 10.02
CA HIS A 96 -6.29 -14.36 10.49
C HIS A 96 -7.36 -15.22 9.77
N GLY A 97 -8.44 -14.61 9.26
CA GLY A 97 -9.56 -15.32 8.64
C GLY A 97 -9.49 -15.49 7.12
N THR A 98 -8.42 -15.03 6.45
CA THR A 98 -8.30 -15.12 4.99
C THR A 98 -7.25 -16.14 4.55
N THR A 99 -7.72 -17.32 4.11
CA THR A 99 -6.92 -18.24 3.30
C THR A 99 -6.92 -17.77 1.85
N SER A 100 -5.79 -17.29 1.34
CA SER A 100 -5.59 -16.95 -0.07
C SER A 100 -5.03 -18.17 -0.81
N HIS A 101 -5.85 -18.78 -1.68
CA HIS A 101 -5.37 -19.81 -2.60
C HIS A 101 -4.86 -19.12 -3.87
N VAL A 102 -3.57 -19.31 -4.18
CA VAL A 102 -3.00 -18.88 -5.45
C VAL A 102 -3.22 -20.02 -6.43
N GLN A 103 -4.00 -19.77 -7.49
CA GLN A 103 -4.20 -20.74 -8.56
C GLN A 103 -3.23 -20.35 -9.68
N THR A 104 -2.07 -20.99 -9.71
CA THR A 104 -1.20 -20.94 -10.89
C THR A 104 -1.88 -21.74 -12.00
N ALA A 105 -2.03 -21.14 -13.18
CA ALA A 105 -2.44 -21.90 -14.35
C ALA A 105 -1.29 -22.86 -14.70
N ASP A 106 -1.56 -24.17 -14.68
CA ASP A 106 -0.64 -25.16 -15.20
C ASP A 106 -0.45 -24.89 -16.69
N CYS A 107 0.72 -24.36 -17.06
CA CYS A 107 1.21 -24.44 -18.43
C CYS A 107 1.44 -25.92 -18.73
N GLN A 108 0.46 -26.58 -19.35
CA GLN A 108 0.67 -27.87 -19.99
C GLN A 108 1.67 -27.67 -21.13
N ASN A 109 2.91 -28.05 -20.87
CA ASN A 109 3.90 -28.34 -21.91
C ASN A 109 3.37 -29.51 -22.74
N HIS A 110 2.87 -29.24 -23.94
CA HIS A 110 2.83 -30.23 -25.00
C HIS A 110 3.90 -29.88 -26.03
N SER A 111 5.05 -30.52 -25.85
CA SER A 111 6.03 -30.79 -26.89
C SER A 111 5.58 -32.00 -27.71
N ALA A 112 5.37 -31.81 -29.01
CA ALA A 112 5.65 -32.76 -30.09
C ALA A 112 5.68 -31.97 -31.40
#